data_AF-A0A7Y6KQD9-F1
#
_entry.id   AF-A0A7Y6KQD9-F1
#
_cell.length_a   1.000
_cell.length_b   1.000
_cell.length_c   1.000
_cell.angle_alpha   90.00
_cell.angle_beta   90.00
_cell.angle_gamma   90.00
#
_symmetry.space_group_name_H-M   'P 1'
#
loop_
_entity.id
_entity.type
_entity.pdbx_description
1 polymer ?
#
loop_
_entity_poly.entity_id
_entity_poly.type
_entity_poly.pdbx_seq_one_letter_code
_entity_poly.pdbx_strand_id
1 'polypeptide(L)'
;MDDLTRMWIGTVPALDPESREVILDLDQASADPAERMACLLLNRGHEGEEGVFYFLPDDLAARYERTGDRLTVTVSAHRDVLAHDVGAYGEGLRDALDGLPRVGSDGGERVVLLRREISTDFVPAEQDGEPQPVLLVDHAGGPVGPAELARLFESGEASIAVVNATWGPQGAARRTVS
;
A
#
# COMPACT_ATOMS: atom_id res chain seq x y z
N MET A 1 7.35 16.76 4.84
CA MET A 1 6.57 16.70 6.08
C MET A 1 5.12 16.96 5.66
N ASP A 2 4.46 15.90 5.20
CA ASP A 2 3.03 15.89 4.80
C ASP A 2 2.46 14.45 4.86
N ASP A 3 3.16 13.45 5.43
CA ASP A 3 2.68 12.05 5.42
C ASP A 3 1.37 11.84 6.21
N LEU A 4 0.97 12.81 7.04
CA LEU A 4 -0.33 12.81 7.74
C LEU A 4 -1.52 13.03 6.80
N THR A 5 -1.32 13.45 5.54
CA THR A 5 -2.40 13.66 4.57
C THR A 5 -2.60 12.49 3.59
N ARG A 6 -1.86 11.38 3.71
CA ARG A 6 -1.94 10.25 2.75
C ARG A 6 -1.98 8.85 3.36
N MET A 7 -2.14 8.76 4.68
CA MET A 7 -2.32 7.50 5.41
C MET A 7 -3.33 7.71 6.52
N TRP A 8 -4.30 6.81 6.63
CA TRP A 8 -5.36 6.89 7.63
C TRP A 8 -5.69 5.52 8.21
N ILE A 9 -6.40 5.55 9.34
CA ILE A 9 -7.02 4.37 9.94
C ILE A 9 -8.52 4.62 9.94
N GLY A 10 -9.26 3.83 9.18
CA GLY A 10 -10.68 4.05 8.96
C GLY A 10 -11.40 2.76 8.60
N THR A 11 -12.71 2.84 8.47
CA THR A 11 -13.50 1.73 7.94
C THR A 11 -13.74 1.98 6.45
N VAL A 12 -13.83 0.92 5.67
CA VAL A 12 -14.34 0.98 4.29
C VAL A 12 -15.66 0.20 4.32
N PRO A 13 -16.81 0.87 4.47
CA PRO A 13 -18.10 0.21 4.71
C PRO A 13 -18.49 -0.82 3.66
N ALA A 14 -18.04 -0.63 2.41
CA ALA A 14 -18.30 -1.54 1.31
C ALA A 14 -17.55 -2.88 1.44
N LEU A 15 -16.42 -2.94 2.16
CA LEU A 15 -15.67 -4.17 2.41
C LEU A 15 -16.11 -4.83 3.72
N ASP A 16 -15.94 -4.10 4.83
CA ASP A 16 -16.42 -4.50 6.14
C ASP A 16 -16.61 -3.25 7.00
N PRO A 17 -17.86 -2.90 7.36
CA PRO A 17 -18.18 -1.69 8.13
C PRO A 17 -17.69 -1.70 9.57
N GLU A 18 -17.36 -2.87 10.12
CA GLU A 18 -16.87 -3.02 11.51
C GLU A 18 -15.33 -3.09 11.57
N SER A 19 -14.68 -3.41 10.45
CA SER A 19 -13.22 -3.47 10.34
C SER A 19 -12.59 -2.06 10.34
N ARG A 20 -11.47 -1.90 11.05
CA ARG A 20 -10.63 -0.71 10.93
C ARG A 20 -9.38 -1.07 10.15
N GLU A 21 -9.24 -0.48 8.98
CA GLU A 21 -8.15 -0.74 8.04
C GLU A 21 -7.14 0.39 7.99
N VAL A 22 -5.92 0.03 7.61
CA VAL A 22 -4.90 1.01 7.24
C VAL A 22 -5.07 1.32 5.76
N ILE A 23 -5.34 2.59 5.47
CA ILE A 23 -5.67 3.09 4.13
C ILE A 23 -4.57 4.02 3.67
N LEU A 24 -4.00 3.77 2.49
CA LEU A 24 -3.04 4.65 1.83
C LEU A 24 -3.65 5.28 0.57
N ASP A 25 -3.43 6.58 0.43
CA ASP A 25 -3.81 7.37 -0.74
C ASP A 25 -2.83 7.18 -1.90
N LEU A 26 -3.34 6.88 -3.09
CA LEU A 26 -2.55 6.85 -4.32
C LEU A 26 -3.18 7.76 -5.38
N ASP A 27 -2.54 8.90 -5.63
CA ASP A 27 -2.97 9.81 -6.67
C ASP A 27 -2.32 9.43 -8.01
N GLN A 28 -3.14 9.07 -8.99
CA GLN A 28 -2.67 8.75 -10.35
C GLN A 28 -1.97 9.95 -11.03
N ALA A 29 -2.27 11.18 -10.59
CA ALA A 29 -1.64 12.41 -11.08
C ALA A 29 -0.41 12.84 -10.25
N SER A 30 0.05 12.01 -9.30
CA SER A 30 1.16 12.33 -8.42
C SER A 30 2.43 12.68 -9.19
N ALA A 31 3.12 13.73 -8.73
CA ALA A 31 4.44 14.08 -9.25
C ALA A 31 5.54 13.11 -8.78
N ASP A 32 5.25 12.25 -7.80
CA ASP A 32 6.17 11.22 -7.32
C ASP A 32 6.19 10.04 -8.30
N PRO A 33 7.33 9.77 -8.97
CA PRO A 33 7.42 8.64 -9.91
C PRO A 33 7.24 7.27 -9.22
N ALA A 34 7.56 7.15 -7.93
CA ALA A 34 7.36 5.90 -7.18
C ALA A 34 5.87 5.63 -6.94
N GLU A 35 5.09 6.67 -6.67
CA GLU A 35 3.62 6.57 -6.53
C GLU A 35 2.97 6.24 -7.88
N ARG A 36 3.40 6.88 -8.98
CA ARG A 36 2.94 6.53 -10.34
C ARG A 36 3.27 5.08 -10.70
N MET A 37 4.43 4.58 -10.30
CA MET A 37 4.79 3.16 -10.45
C MET A 37 3.89 2.23 -9.65
N ALA A 38 3.51 2.61 -8.43
CA ALA A 38 2.53 1.86 -7.64
C ALA A 38 1.18 1.81 -8.36
N CYS A 39 0.68 2.94 -8.87
CA CYS A 39 -0.55 2.99 -9.67
C CYS A 39 -0.50 2.09 -10.91
N LEU A 40 0.64 2.02 -11.61
CA LEU A 40 0.79 1.12 -12.77
C LEU A 40 0.57 -0.35 -12.40
N LEU A 41 1.11 -0.78 -11.26
CA LEU A 41 0.97 -2.15 -10.78
C LEU A 41 -0.47 -2.50 -10.40
N LEU A 42 -1.34 -1.53 -10.11
CA LEU A 42 -2.72 -1.79 -9.73
C LEU A 42 -3.53 -2.50 -10.82
N ASN A 43 -3.11 -2.39 -12.08
CA ASN A 43 -3.72 -3.12 -13.20
C ASN A 43 -3.42 -4.62 -13.21
N ARG A 44 -2.57 -5.12 -12.30
CA ARG A 44 -2.21 -6.55 -12.20
C ARG A 44 -3.08 -7.33 -11.22
N GLY A 45 -3.81 -6.63 -10.35
CA GLY A 45 -4.59 -7.26 -9.30
C GLY A 45 -5.70 -8.12 -9.87
N HIS A 46 -6.07 -9.18 -9.14
CA HIS A 46 -7.25 -9.95 -9.49
C HIS A 46 -8.49 -9.24 -8.97
N GLU A 47 -9.36 -8.82 -9.88
CA GLU A 47 -10.64 -8.21 -9.50
C GLU A 47 -11.50 -9.22 -8.73
N GLY A 48 -11.96 -8.81 -7.55
CA GLY A 48 -12.89 -9.57 -6.72
C GLY A 48 -14.27 -8.95 -6.77
N GLU A 49 -14.54 -8.06 -5.81
CA GLU A 49 -15.74 -7.21 -5.84
C GLU A 49 -15.53 -6.01 -6.78
N GLU A 50 -16.61 -5.36 -7.20
CA GLU A 50 -16.54 -4.22 -8.12
C GLU A 50 -15.60 -3.13 -7.58
N GLY A 51 -14.55 -2.82 -8.34
CA GLY A 51 -13.53 -1.84 -7.95
C GLY A 51 -12.53 -2.32 -6.90
N VAL A 52 -12.56 -3.59 -6.48
CA VAL A 52 -11.67 -4.17 -5.46
C VAL A 52 -10.74 -5.21 -6.10
N PHE A 53 -9.44 -5.00 -5.94
CA PHE A 53 -8.39 -5.79 -6.56
C PHE A 53 -7.49 -6.45 -5.51
N TYR A 54 -7.29 -7.75 -5.62
CA TYR A 54 -6.48 -8.53 -4.70
C TYR A 54 -5.10 -8.83 -5.29
N PHE A 55 -4.05 -8.59 -4.50
CA PHE A 55 -2.66 -8.75 -4.95
C PHE A 55 -1.99 -9.95 -4.31
N LEU A 56 -1.24 -10.69 -5.14
CA LEU A 56 -0.30 -11.66 -4.64
C LEU A 56 0.91 -10.93 -4.02
N PRO A 57 1.50 -11.47 -2.94
CA PRO A 57 2.68 -10.87 -2.31
C PRO A 57 3.85 -10.63 -3.26
N ASP A 58 3.96 -11.43 -4.34
CA ASP A 58 5.00 -11.31 -5.35
C ASP A 58 4.81 -10.08 -6.27
N ASP A 59 3.57 -9.62 -6.48
CA ASP A 59 3.32 -8.41 -7.25
C ASP A 59 3.49 -7.17 -6.36
N LEU A 60 2.80 -7.15 -5.21
CA LEU A 60 2.80 -6.04 -4.28
C LEU A 60 2.70 -6.57 -2.84
N ALA A 61 3.52 -6.03 -1.95
CA ALA A 61 3.50 -6.41 -0.54
C ALA A 61 3.64 -5.19 0.35
N ALA A 62 2.91 -5.22 1.46
CA ALA A 62 3.01 -4.23 2.52
C ALA A 62 3.81 -4.79 3.71
N ARG A 63 4.46 -3.90 4.44
CA ARG A 63 5.12 -4.21 5.69
C ARG A 63 4.81 -3.17 6.74
N TYR A 64 4.33 -3.64 7.89
CA TYR A 64 4.16 -2.82 9.08
C TYR A 64 5.45 -2.83 9.92
N GLU A 65 5.89 -1.64 10.32
CA GLU A 65 6.94 -1.45 11.33
C GLU A 65 6.36 -0.60 12.45
N ARG A 66 6.60 -0.99 13.70
CA ARG A 66 6.12 -0.23 14.86
C ARG A 66 7.26 0.14 15.78
N THR A 67 7.44 1.44 16.01
CA THR A 67 8.46 1.99 16.92
C THR A 67 7.79 2.92 17.92
N GLY A 68 7.52 2.41 19.12
CA GLY A 68 6.76 3.15 20.12
C GLY A 68 5.30 3.33 19.70
N ASP A 69 4.88 4.59 19.57
CA ASP A 69 3.56 5.01 19.07
C ASP A 69 3.54 5.28 17.55
N ARG A 70 4.66 5.03 16.85
CA ARG A 70 4.73 5.23 15.40
C ARG A 70 4.42 3.93 14.67
N LEU A 71 3.46 4.00 13.76
CA LEU A 71 3.17 2.96 12.77
C LEU A 71 3.69 3.42 11.41
N THR A 72 4.64 2.68 10.86
CA THR A 72 5.15 2.88 9.51
C THR A 72 4.65 1.77 8.60
N VAL A 73 4.17 2.14 7.41
CA VAL A 73 3.79 1.22 6.35
C VAL A 73 4.76 1.40 5.20
N THR A 74 5.37 0.31 4.75
CA THR A 74 6.19 0.29 3.54
C THR A 74 5.53 -0.63 2.51
N VAL A 75 5.24 -0.09 1.32
CA VAL A 75 4.77 -0.88 0.17
C VAL A 75 5.93 -1.10 -0.78
N SER A 76 6.09 -2.35 -1.21
CA SER A 76 7.19 -2.76 -2.09
C SER A 76 6.72 -3.73 -3.16
N ALA A 77 7.40 -3.73 -4.30
CA ALA A 77 7.19 -4.66 -5.40
C ALA A 77 8.50 -5.32 -5.79
N HIS A 78 8.43 -6.49 -6.43
CA HIS A 78 9.60 -7.07 -7.07
C HIS A 78 10.10 -6.17 -8.20
N ARG A 79 11.40 -5.92 -8.23
CA ARG A 79 12.00 -5.01 -9.22
C ARG A 79 11.76 -5.51 -10.64
N ASP A 80 11.79 -6.82 -10.86
CA ASP A 80 11.59 -7.40 -12.19
C ASP A 80 10.14 -7.28 -12.68
N VAL A 81 9.16 -7.42 -11.78
CA VAL A 81 7.74 -7.16 -12.07
C VAL A 81 7.56 -5.70 -12.46
N LEU A 82 8.11 -4.79 -11.67
CA LEU A 82 8.01 -3.36 -11.94
C LEU A 82 8.74 -2.95 -13.23
N ALA A 83 9.90 -3.53 -13.51
CA ALA A 83 10.65 -3.27 -14.74
C ALA A 83 9.87 -3.70 -16.01
N HIS A 84 9.11 -4.80 -15.93
CA HIS A 84 8.24 -5.24 -17.01
C HIS A 84 7.16 -4.18 -17.33
N ASP A 85 6.40 -3.76 -16.32
CA ASP A 85 5.27 -2.84 -16.51
C ASP A 85 5.73 -1.40 -16.79
N VAL A 86 6.82 -0.93 -16.16
CA VAL A 86 7.45 0.35 -16.53
C VAL A 86 7.98 0.29 -17.96
N GLY A 87 8.50 -0.86 -18.39
CA GLY A 87 8.95 -1.10 -19.75
C GLY A 87 7.83 -0.94 -20.78
N ALA A 88 6.64 -1.44 -20.46
CA ALA A 88 5.48 -1.46 -21.35
C ALA A 88 4.63 -0.18 -21.30
N TYR A 89 4.48 0.44 -20.13
CA TYR A 89 3.47 1.47 -19.85
C TYR A 89 4.02 2.73 -19.15
N GLY A 90 5.24 2.68 -18.62
CA GLY A 90 5.85 3.73 -17.80
C GLY A 90 6.78 4.67 -18.56
N GLU A 91 6.26 5.41 -19.55
CA GLU A 91 7.07 6.40 -20.28
C GLU A 91 7.74 7.39 -19.30
N GLY A 92 9.07 7.49 -19.38
CA GLY A 92 9.87 8.35 -18.51
C GLY A 92 10.09 7.86 -17.07
N LEU A 93 9.61 6.67 -16.70
CA LEU A 93 9.76 6.14 -15.33
C LEU A 93 10.99 5.23 -15.16
N ARG A 94 11.63 4.77 -16.24
CA ARG A 94 12.78 3.84 -16.17
C ARG A 94 13.94 4.37 -15.31
N ASP A 95 14.31 5.64 -15.48
CA ASP A 95 15.41 6.22 -14.71
C ASP A 95 15.08 6.34 -13.21
N ALA A 96 13.80 6.57 -12.89
CA ALA A 96 13.33 6.64 -11.51
C ALA A 96 13.35 5.25 -10.83
N LEU A 97 13.11 4.17 -11.59
CA LEU A 97 13.15 2.79 -11.07
C LEU A 97 14.52 2.45 -10.51
N ASP A 98 15.59 2.86 -11.18
CA ASP A 98 16.96 2.60 -10.75
C ASP A 98 17.34 3.37 -9.47
N GLY A 99 16.65 4.47 -9.20
CA GLY A 99 16.83 5.28 -7.99
C GLY A 99 16.05 4.79 -6.77
N LEU A 100 15.15 3.80 -6.91
CA LEU A 100 14.31 3.36 -5.80
C LEU A 100 15.11 2.62 -4.72
N PRO A 101 14.79 2.84 -3.42
CA PRO A 101 15.41 2.11 -2.33
C PRO A 101 15.14 0.61 -2.44
N ARG A 102 16.18 -0.20 -2.34
CA ARG A 102 16.08 -1.66 -2.34
C ARG A 102 15.81 -2.17 -0.93
N VAL A 103 15.01 -3.22 -0.82
CA VAL A 103 14.76 -3.95 0.42
C VAL A 103 14.98 -5.44 0.19
N GLY A 104 15.69 -6.08 1.12
CA GLY A 104 15.92 -7.53 1.09
C GLY A 104 14.60 -8.28 1.28
N SER A 105 14.40 -9.33 0.50
CA SER A 105 13.27 -10.24 0.58
C SER A 105 13.73 -11.66 0.26
N ASP A 106 13.08 -12.65 0.85
CA ASP A 106 13.38 -14.08 0.65
C ASP A 106 13.02 -14.57 -0.77
N GLY A 107 12.31 -13.74 -1.56
CA GLY A 107 11.89 -14.02 -2.94
C GLY A 107 12.65 -13.26 -4.04
N GLY A 108 13.72 -12.52 -3.71
CA GLY A 108 14.49 -11.73 -4.67
C GLY A 108 14.49 -10.22 -4.40
N GLU A 109 14.98 -9.43 -5.35
CA GLU A 109 15.12 -7.98 -5.15
C GLU A 109 13.76 -7.27 -5.19
N ARG A 110 13.45 -6.56 -4.11
CA ARG A 110 12.27 -5.69 -4.03
C ARG A 110 12.71 -4.24 -3.88
N VAL A 111 11.90 -3.34 -4.42
CA VAL A 111 12.08 -1.89 -4.31
C VAL A 111 10.91 -1.27 -3.55
N VAL A 112 11.20 -0.23 -2.77
CA VAL A 112 10.20 0.52 -2.02
C VAL A 112 9.50 1.50 -2.96
N LEU A 113 8.18 1.42 -2.99
CA LEU A 113 7.31 2.31 -3.76
C LEU A 113 6.74 3.40 -2.87
N LEU A 114 6.24 3.02 -1.68
CA LEU A 114 5.64 3.94 -0.73
C LEU A 114 6.21 3.66 0.66
N ARG A 115 6.45 4.73 1.42
CA ARG A 115 6.70 4.67 2.85
C ARG A 115 5.93 5.80 3.52
N ARG A 116 4.97 5.45 4.37
CA ARG A 116 4.13 6.41 5.13
C ARG A 116 4.21 6.09 6.61
N GLU A 117 4.11 7.12 7.44
CA GLU A 117 4.19 6.98 8.89
C GLU A 117 3.17 7.88 9.58
N ILE A 118 2.51 7.34 10.61
CA ILE A 118 1.62 8.09 11.48
C ILE A 118 1.91 7.76 12.95
N SER A 119 1.64 8.71 13.84
CA SER A 119 1.58 8.48 15.28
C SER A 119 0.19 7.98 15.67
N THR A 120 0.10 6.78 16.23
CA THR A 120 -1.16 6.13 16.59
C THR A 120 -0.95 5.01 17.62
N ASP A 121 -1.92 4.82 18.51
CA ASP A 121 -2.01 3.65 19.39
C ASP A 121 -2.65 2.43 18.70
N PHE A 122 -3.24 2.60 17.50
CA PHE A 122 -3.83 1.54 16.73
C PHE A 122 -2.81 0.46 16.36
N VAL A 123 -3.19 -0.80 16.56
CA VAL A 123 -2.42 -1.98 16.16
C VAL A 123 -3.28 -2.76 15.16
N PRO A 124 -2.83 -2.93 13.90
CA PRO A 124 -3.47 -3.82 12.93
C PRO A 124 -3.80 -5.18 13.56
N ALA A 125 -5.04 -5.64 13.39
CA ALA A 125 -5.48 -6.94 13.87
C ALA A 125 -4.71 -8.06 13.16
N GLU A 126 -4.65 -9.23 13.78
CA GLU A 126 -4.03 -10.41 13.20
C GLU A 126 -5.06 -11.49 12.94
N GLN A 127 -4.91 -12.17 11.81
CA GLN A 127 -5.65 -13.37 11.44
C GLN A 127 -4.64 -14.44 11.02
N ASP A 128 -4.73 -15.60 11.65
CA ASP A 128 -3.83 -16.74 11.39
C ASP A 128 -2.32 -16.42 11.54
N GLY A 129 -1.99 -15.45 12.39
CA GLY A 129 -0.61 -15.01 12.67
C GLY A 129 -0.07 -13.95 11.71
N GLU A 130 -0.85 -13.55 10.71
CA GLU A 130 -0.52 -12.46 9.79
C GLU A 130 -1.35 -11.21 10.10
N PRO A 131 -0.79 -9.99 9.95
CA PRO A 131 -1.58 -8.79 10.09
C PRO A 131 -2.62 -8.66 8.97
N GLN A 132 -3.72 -7.99 9.28
CA GLN A 132 -4.69 -7.54 8.27
C GLN A 132 -4.00 -6.77 7.14
N PRO A 133 -4.52 -6.86 5.90
CA PRO A 133 -3.92 -6.21 4.75
C PRO A 133 -3.88 -4.68 4.87
N VAL A 134 -3.12 -4.05 3.98
CA VAL A 134 -3.19 -2.60 3.73
C VAL A 134 -4.09 -2.37 2.53
N LEU A 135 -4.95 -1.36 2.62
CA LEU A 135 -5.76 -0.90 1.50
C LEU A 135 -5.06 0.26 0.81
N LEU A 136 -4.82 0.13 -0.49
CA LEU A 136 -4.38 1.22 -1.36
C LEU A 136 -5.62 1.72 -2.10
N VAL A 137 -5.94 3.00 -1.98
CA VAL A 137 -7.06 3.60 -2.72
C VAL A 137 -6.47 4.46 -3.80
N ASP A 138 -6.67 4.07 -5.06
CA ASP A 138 -6.20 4.84 -6.19
C ASP A 138 -7.32 5.60 -6.85
N HIS A 139 -7.01 6.84 -7.20
CA HIS A 139 -7.96 7.76 -7.79
C HIS A 139 -7.24 8.84 -8.59
N ALA A 140 -8.02 9.59 -9.37
CA ALA A 140 -7.54 10.78 -10.05
C ALA A 140 -7.97 12.04 -9.30
N GLY A 141 -7.23 13.14 -9.49
CA GLY A 141 -7.68 14.48 -9.10
C GLY A 141 -6.87 15.18 -8.01
N GLY A 142 -5.71 14.64 -7.61
CA GLY A 142 -4.90 15.23 -6.54
C GLY A 142 -5.28 14.70 -5.15
N PRO A 143 -4.57 15.09 -4.08
CA PRO A 143 -4.78 14.52 -2.74
C PRO A 143 -6.18 14.81 -2.21
N VAL A 144 -6.85 13.79 -1.67
CA VAL A 144 -8.16 13.93 -1.04
C VAL A 144 -8.17 13.33 0.38
N GLY A 145 -9.18 13.69 1.18
CA GLY A 145 -9.31 13.17 2.54
C GLY A 145 -10.10 11.85 2.61
N PRO A 146 -10.12 11.16 3.76
CA PRO A 146 -10.73 9.84 3.92
C PRO A 146 -12.20 9.78 3.52
N ALA A 147 -12.99 10.79 3.89
CA ALA A 147 -14.40 10.85 3.57
C ALA A 147 -14.63 11.01 2.07
N GLU A 148 -13.73 11.69 1.37
CA GLU A 148 -13.83 11.85 -0.08
C GLU A 148 -13.34 10.60 -0.81
N LEU A 149 -12.30 9.92 -0.32
CA LEU A 149 -11.88 8.61 -0.85
C LEU A 149 -13.00 7.59 -0.82
N ALA A 150 -13.71 7.48 0.31
CA ALA A 150 -14.87 6.60 0.42
C ALA A 150 -15.95 6.94 -0.61
N ARG A 151 -16.23 8.24 -0.80
CA ARG A 151 -17.21 8.71 -1.78
C ARG A 151 -16.79 8.43 -3.23
N LEU A 152 -15.51 8.61 -3.55
CA LEU A 152 -14.97 8.30 -4.88
C LEU A 152 -15.06 6.79 -5.16
N PHE A 153 -14.79 5.95 -4.17
CA PHE A 153 -14.98 4.51 -4.31
C PHE A 153 -16.45 4.16 -4.54
N GLU A 154 -17.36 4.70 -3.71
CA GLU A 154 -18.81 4.49 -3.86
C GLU A 154 -19.38 5.01 -5.20
N SER A 155 -18.77 6.03 -5.80
CA SER A 155 -19.15 6.54 -7.13
C SER A 155 -18.49 5.79 -8.30
N GLY A 156 -17.59 4.85 -8.03
CA GLY A 156 -16.81 4.13 -9.03
C GLY A 156 -15.67 4.94 -9.66
N GLU A 157 -15.29 6.06 -9.04
CA GLU A 157 -14.21 6.95 -9.46
C GLU A 157 -12.87 6.65 -8.77
N ALA A 158 -12.87 5.74 -7.79
CA ALA A 158 -11.68 5.16 -7.18
C ALA A 158 -11.77 3.63 -7.15
N SER A 159 -10.61 2.98 -7.11
CA SER A 159 -10.49 1.55 -6.85
C SER A 159 -9.70 1.28 -5.58
N ILE A 160 -9.91 0.09 -5.00
CA ILE A 160 -9.20 -0.39 -3.83
C ILE A 160 -8.34 -1.57 -4.23
N ALA A 161 -7.04 -1.49 -3.92
CA ALA A 161 -6.16 -2.64 -3.95
C ALA A 161 -5.89 -3.15 -2.52
N VAL A 162 -6.21 -4.43 -2.30
CA VAL A 162 -5.97 -5.16 -1.06
C VAL A 162 -4.59 -5.80 -1.14
N VAL A 163 -3.67 -5.31 -0.30
CA VAL A 163 -2.26 -5.71 -0.30
C VAL A 163 -1.92 -6.45 0.97
N ASN A 164 -1.51 -7.71 0.83
CA ASN A 164 -1.08 -8.52 1.97
C ASN A 164 0.08 -7.85 2.72
N ALA A 165 -0.05 -7.84 4.04
CA ALA A 165 0.90 -7.19 4.93
C ALA A 165 1.66 -8.23 5.75
N THR A 166 2.88 -7.88 6.13
CA THR A 166 3.70 -8.64 7.09
C THR A 166 4.23 -7.72 8.17
N TRP A 167 4.68 -8.28 9.28
CA TRP A 167 5.41 -7.52 10.29
C TRP A 167 6.90 -7.46 9.99
N GLY A 168 7.49 -6.27 10.15
CA GLY A 168 8.93 -6.13 10.14
C GLY A 168 9.61 -6.88 11.31
N PRO A 169 10.91 -7.17 11.20
CA PRO A 169 11.63 -8.03 12.15
C PRO A 169 11.58 -7.55 13.61
N GLN A 170 11.49 -6.23 13.85
CA GLN A 170 11.32 -5.67 15.19
C GLN A 170 9.90 -5.80 15.75
N GLY A 171 8.88 -5.87 14.87
CA GLY A 171 7.49 -6.15 15.25
C GLY A 171 7.29 -7.61 15.62
N ALA A 172 7.93 -8.53 14.88
CA ALA A 172 7.91 -9.97 15.16
C ALA A 172 8.65 -10.33 16.47
N ALA A 173 9.81 -9.72 16.74
CA ALA A 173 10.64 -10.02 17.91
C ALA A 173 10.01 -9.60 19.27
N ARG A 174 9.06 -8.67 19.28
CA ARG A 174 8.32 -8.31 20.50
C ARG A 174 7.22 -9.31 20.87
N ARG A 175 6.98 -10.34 20.06
CA ARG A 175 5.85 -11.27 20.19
C ARG A 175 6.21 -12.70 20.60
N THR A 176 7.47 -13.09 20.59
CA THR A 176 7.92 -14.41 21.08
C THR A 176 8.03 -14.50 22.60
N VAL A 177 7.57 -13.48 23.34
CA VAL A 177 7.51 -13.48 24.80
C VAL A 177 6.08 -13.16 25.23
N SER A 178 5.21 -14.16 25.20
CA SER A 178 3.96 -14.20 25.97
C SER A 178 3.70 -15.62 26.42
#